data_AF-A0A3M7B436-F1
#
_entry.id   AF-A0A3M7B436-F1
#
_cell.length_a   1.000
_cell.length_b   1.000
_cell.length_c   1.000
_cell.angle_alpha   90.00
_cell.angle_beta   90.00
_cell.angle_gamma   90.00
#
_symmetry.space_group_name_H-M   'P 1'
#
loop_
_entity.id
_entity.type
_entity.pdbx_description
1 polymer ?
#
loop_
_entity_poly.entity_id
_entity_poly.type
_entity_poly.pdbx_seq_one_letter_code
_entity_poly.pdbx_strand_id
1 'polypeptide(L)'
;MASHRKTRSTKPQSNIAEDREDTHHSVLGGLKGGYRVDGAGSAQQKDNSATLTVSSIKQYNIPFNDKSIVCERRGEAGKPCLIFTHGAGGGLANPATSEFANGFAEKAGIVSFQGTMNLQSRIKTFHAVMLHEQFDTALGGRSMGARAAATAAIEDKHHTKALMLVSFPLAGGKNKESREQTLLDLPKDMDVLFISGSKDAQCDTADLITVMSKMNARGWLICVEEADHSMSWKAKSSVQEMRRLTGRLAAEWLRDRDVNRKRCTISWNEEAAEIHCSGWTTDGEAPEGDVEDVEPSRKKQKRK
;
A
#
# COMPACT_ATOMS: atom_id res chain seq x y z
N MET A 1 -5.69 -33.00 57.63
CA MET A 1 -5.68 -32.32 56.32
C MET A 1 -4.47 -32.79 55.52
N ALA A 2 -4.68 -33.16 54.25
CA ALA A 2 -3.71 -33.44 53.16
C ALA A 2 -2.60 -34.48 53.43
N SER A 3 -2.74 -35.75 53.02
CA SER A 3 -2.67 -36.38 51.67
C SER A 3 -1.25 -36.70 51.16
N HIS A 4 -0.82 -37.91 51.51
CA HIS A 4 -0.19 -39.00 50.74
C HIS A 4 0.88 -38.77 49.65
N ARG A 5 1.88 -39.67 49.73
CA ARG A 5 3.14 -39.77 49.00
C ARG A 5 3.07 -40.93 47.97
N LYS A 6 3.58 -40.65 46.75
CA LYS A 6 4.21 -41.52 45.72
C LYS A 6 3.61 -42.91 45.38
N THR A 7 3.43 -43.16 44.07
CA THR A 7 4.01 -44.32 43.36
C THR A 7 4.20 -44.00 41.86
N ARG A 8 5.02 -44.83 41.22
CA ARG A 8 5.82 -44.63 39.99
C ARG A 8 5.39 -45.70 38.97
N SER A 9 5.32 -45.42 37.67
CA SER A 9 5.41 -46.44 36.60
C SER A 9 5.72 -45.76 35.25
N THR A 10 6.98 -45.73 34.83
CA THR A 10 7.64 -46.53 33.77
C THR A 10 7.25 -46.19 32.32
N LYS A 11 8.26 -45.71 31.57
CA LYS A 11 8.31 -45.61 30.09
C LYS A 11 8.45 -47.02 29.48
N PRO A 12 8.22 -47.14 28.16
CA PRO A 12 9.37 -47.46 27.30
C PRO A 12 9.59 -46.45 26.16
N GLN A 13 10.86 -46.34 25.76
CA GLN A 13 11.40 -45.63 24.59
C GLN A 13 11.30 -46.47 23.31
N SER A 14 11.70 -45.83 22.19
CA SER A 14 12.13 -46.33 20.87
C SER A 14 11.05 -46.11 19.78
N ASN A 15 11.34 -45.54 18.59
CA ASN A 15 12.57 -45.51 17.80
C ASN A 15 12.76 -44.19 17.02
N ILE A 16 14.03 -43.91 16.75
CA ILE A 16 14.55 -42.99 15.73
C ILE A 16 14.63 -43.75 14.40
N ALA A 17 14.15 -43.14 13.32
CA ALA A 17 14.56 -43.32 11.91
C ALA A 17 13.57 -42.50 11.06
N GLU A 18 13.89 -41.81 9.98
CA GLU A 18 15.10 -41.48 9.25
C GLU A 18 14.65 -40.41 8.25
N ASP A 19 15.58 -39.56 7.81
CA ASP A 19 15.44 -38.64 6.68
C ASP A 19 14.77 -39.31 5.47
N ARG A 20 13.75 -38.65 4.93
CA ARG A 20 13.41 -38.75 3.50
C ARG A 20 13.09 -37.37 2.96
N GLU A 21 14.04 -36.87 2.18
CA GLU A 21 13.82 -35.91 1.11
C GLU A 21 12.66 -36.37 0.25
N ASP A 22 11.61 -35.56 0.15
CA ASP A 22 10.67 -35.64 -0.98
C ASP A 22 10.83 -34.38 -1.83
N THR A 23 11.66 -34.57 -2.84
CA THR A 23 11.93 -33.71 -3.97
C THR A 23 10.67 -33.47 -4.82
N HIS A 24 10.47 -32.20 -5.18
CA HIS A 24 9.86 -31.73 -6.42
C HIS A 24 8.49 -32.31 -6.85
N HIS A 25 7.46 -31.47 -6.75
CA HIS A 25 6.76 -31.01 -7.95
C HIS A 25 6.36 -29.55 -7.79
N SER A 26 7.30 -28.67 -8.17
CA SER A 26 7.02 -27.28 -8.49
C SER A 26 6.16 -27.23 -9.74
N VAL A 27 4.86 -26.96 -9.60
CA VAL A 27 4.04 -26.48 -10.70
C VAL A 27 4.23 -24.98 -10.76
N LEU A 28 5.37 -24.56 -11.31
CA LEU A 28 5.62 -23.21 -11.81
C LEU A 28 4.71 -22.98 -13.02
N GLY A 29 3.43 -22.68 -12.75
CA GLY A 29 2.56 -22.00 -13.69
C GLY A 29 2.88 -20.52 -13.66
N GLY A 30 3.93 -20.12 -14.37
CA GLY A 30 4.30 -18.72 -14.55
C GLY A 30 3.24 -18.01 -15.40
N LEU A 31 2.26 -17.39 -14.76
CA LEU A 31 1.47 -16.33 -15.38
C LEU A 31 2.27 -15.03 -15.23
N LYS A 32 2.90 -14.59 -16.32
CA LYS A 32 3.44 -13.25 -16.46
C LYS A 32 2.25 -12.27 -16.40
N GLY A 33 2.02 -11.67 -15.24
CA GLY A 33 1.06 -10.58 -15.09
C GLY A 33 1.62 -9.34 -15.77
N GLY A 34 1.07 -8.98 -16.94
CA GLY A 34 1.24 -7.65 -17.50
C GLY A 34 0.29 -6.67 -16.82
N TYR A 35 0.56 -5.37 -16.95
CA TYR A 35 -0.42 -4.33 -16.68
C TYR A 35 -0.53 -3.41 -17.89
N ARG A 36 -1.73 -2.89 -18.15
CA ARG A 36 -1.98 -1.91 -19.22
C ARG A 36 -2.27 -0.53 -18.63
N VAL A 37 -1.80 0.53 -19.30
CA VAL A 37 -2.06 1.94 -18.93
C VAL A 37 -2.66 2.66 -20.13
N ASP A 38 -3.78 3.36 -19.94
CA ASP A 38 -4.40 4.14 -21.02
C ASP A 38 -3.57 5.41 -21.35
N GLY A 39 -3.57 5.85 -22.61
CA GLY A 39 -2.98 7.11 -23.05
C GLY A 39 -1.44 7.12 -23.26
N ALA A 40 -0.75 6.02 -22.97
CA ALA A 40 0.58 5.75 -23.50
C ALA A 40 0.42 4.95 -24.81
N GLY A 41 0.77 5.53 -25.96
CA GLY A 41 0.72 4.83 -27.24
C GLY A 41 1.40 3.45 -27.14
N SER A 42 0.81 2.44 -27.78
CA SER A 42 1.19 1.01 -27.78
C SER A 42 2.70 0.74 -27.77
N ALA A 43 3.33 0.93 -26.61
CA ALA A 43 4.67 0.48 -26.35
C ALA A 43 4.53 -0.96 -25.89
N GLN A 44 4.68 -1.90 -26.83
CA GLN A 44 5.34 -3.15 -26.49
C GLN A 44 6.70 -2.77 -25.91
N GLN A 45 6.74 -2.55 -24.60
CA GLN A 45 7.99 -2.49 -23.89
C GLN A 45 8.54 -3.90 -24.00
N LYS A 46 9.46 -4.07 -24.97
CA LYS A 46 10.24 -5.30 -25.10
C LYS A 46 10.76 -5.61 -23.71
N ASP A 47 10.38 -6.79 -23.25
CA ASP A 47 10.81 -7.45 -22.04
C ASP A 47 12.33 -7.66 -22.17
N ASN A 48 13.12 -6.59 -22.02
CA ASN A 48 14.50 -6.68 -21.63
C ASN A 48 14.43 -7.14 -20.18
N SER A 49 14.27 -8.45 -20.02
CA SER A 49 14.61 -9.22 -18.84
C SER A 49 16.13 -9.13 -18.62
N ALA A 50 16.65 -7.90 -18.53
CA ALA A 50 17.73 -7.64 -17.61
C ALA A 50 17.07 -7.86 -16.26
N THR A 51 17.46 -8.95 -15.62
CA THR A 51 17.18 -9.30 -14.24
C THR A 51 17.30 -8.03 -13.40
N LEU A 52 16.19 -7.33 -13.16
CA LEU A 52 16.16 -6.17 -12.28
C LEU A 52 16.58 -6.73 -10.93
N THR A 53 17.81 -6.40 -10.56
CA THR A 53 18.52 -6.92 -9.41
C THR A 53 17.57 -6.92 -8.23
N VAL A 54 17.39 -8.09 -7.62
CA VAL A 54 16.76 -8.23 -6.30
C VAL A 54 17.21 -7.04 -5.46
N SER A 55 16.29 -6.09 -5.23
CA SER A 55 16.56 -4.85 -4.48
C SER A 55 17.32 -5.26 -3.23
N SER A 56 18.59 -4.86 -3.10
CA SER A 56 19.41 -5.18 -1.94
C SER A 56 18.84 -4.44 -0.74
N ILE A 57 17.88 -5.04 -0.05
CA ILE A 57 17.26 -4.48 1.15
C ILE A 57 18.37 -4.32 2.18
N LYS A 58 18.71 -3.07 2.52
CA LYS A 58 19.68 -2.79 3.58
C LYS A 58 18.95 -2.55 4.88
N GLN A 59 19.10 -3.48 5.82
CA GLN A 59 18.60 -3.31 7.19
C GLN A 59 19.63 -2.59 8.06
N TYR A 60 19.15 -1.71 8.93
CA TYR A 60 19.97 -0.98 9.90
C TYR A 60 19.11 -0.52 11.07
N ASN A 61 19.79 -0.09 12.14
CA ASN A 61 19.16 0.32 13.39
C ASN A 61 19.53 1.77 13.70
N ILE A 62 18.52 2.58 14.02
CA ILE A 62 18.72 3.95 14.51
C ILE A 62 18.57 3.93 16.04
N PRO A 63 19.55 4.42 16.81
CA PRO A 63 19.39 4.58 18.27
C PRO A 63 18.21 5.49 18.60
N PHE A 64 17.35 5.07 19.52
CA PHE A 64 16.18 5.83 19.94
C PHE A 64 15.86 5.57 21.41
N ASN A 65 16.27 6.51 22.27
CA ASN A 65 16.29 6.36 23.72
C ASN A 65 17.08 5.10 24.14
N ASP A 66 16.47 4.24 24.95
CA ASP A 66 16.98 2.94 25.42
C ASP A 66 16.79 1.80 24.41
N LYS A 67 16.27 2.11 23.20
CA LYS A 67 15.89 1.13 22.17
C LYS A 67 16.52 1.49 20.83
N SER A 68 16.19 0.68 19.82
CA SER A 68 16.53 0.96 18.43
C SER A 68 15.29 0.91 17.53
N ILE A 69 15.32 1.71 16.47
CA ILE A 69 14.34 1.70 15.39
C ILE A 69 14.92 0.85 14.26
N VAL A 70 14.30 -0.28 13.97
CA VAL A 70 14.66 -1.12 12.83
C VAL A 70 14.18 -0.45 11.55
N CYS A 71 15.09 -0.24 10.60
CA CYS A 71 14.82 0.38 9.31
C CYS A 71 15.27 -0.52 8.17
N GLU A 72 14.58 -0.40 7.03
CA GLU A 72 14.90 -1.04 5.76
C GLU A 72 15.01 0.03 4.68
N ARG A 73 16.14 0.07 3.98
CA ARG A 73 16.30 0.86 2.76
C ARG A 73 16.14 -0.03 1.53
N ARG A 74 15.40 0.46 0.53
CA ARG A 74 15.25 -0.13 -0.81
C ARG A 74 15.49 0.95 -1.88
N GLY A 75 15.90 0.52 -3.07
CA GLY A 75 16.21 1.41 -4.21
C GLY A 75 17.70 1.80 -4.29
N GLU A 76 18.04 2.68 -5.22
CA GLU A 76 19.42 3.11 -5.48
C GLU A 76 20.12 3.70 -4.25
N ALA A 77 21.45 3.59 -4.22
CA ALA A 77 22.26 4.11 -3.13
C ALA A 77 22.22 5.65 -3.14
N GLY A 78 21.60 6.24 -2.12
CA GLY A 78 21.47 7.70 -1.98
C GLY A 78 20.51 8.09 -0.86
N LYS A 79 20.18 9.38 -0.79
CA LYS A 79 19.14 9.88 0.12
C LYS A 79 17.79 9.25 -0.24
N PRO A 80 16.95 8.92 0.74
CA PRO A 80 15.60 8.44 0.44
C PRO A 80 14.79 9.55 -0.23
N CYS A 81 13.80 9.16 -1.04
CA CYS A 81 12.75 10.05 -1.52
C CYS A 81 11.48 9.91 -0.68
N LEU A 82 11.38 8.89 0.16
CA LEU A 82 10.22 8.64 1.03
C LEU A 82 10.65 7.96 2.33
N ILE A 83 10.13 8.46 3.45
CA ILE A 83 10.10 7.72 4.73
C ILE A 83 8.69 7.13 4.90
N PHE A 84 8.61 5.81 5.08
CA PHE A 84 7.35 5.06 5.12
C PHE A 84 7.23 4.18 6.37
N THR A 85 6.02 3.92 6.85
CA THR A 85 5.80 2.88 7.88
C THR A 85 4.53 2.08 7.66
N HIS A 86 4.58 0.83 8.13
CA HIS A 86 3.50 -0.13 8.06
C HIS A 86 2.29 0.26 8.96
N GLY A 87 1.18 -0.45 8.78
CA GLY A 87 -0.02 -0.34 9.63
C GLY A 87 0.05 -1.12 10.94
N ALA A 88 -1.04 -1.15 11.70
CA ALA A 88 -1.13 -1.92 12.94
C ALA A 88 -0.81 -3.42 12.73
N GLY A 89 0.04 -4.00 13.58
CA GLY A 89 0.26 -5.44 13.72
C GLY A 89 1.08 -6.15 12.63
N GLY A 90 1.32 -5.52 11.47
CA GLY A 90 1.94 -6.20 10.32
C GLY A 90 3.47 -6.19 10.26
N GLY A 91 4.12 -5.16 10.80
CA GLY A 91 5.58 -4.97 10.67
C GLY A 91 6.04 -4.68 9.24
N LEU A 92 7.36 -4.57 9.05
CA LEU A 92 7.99 -4.32 7.75
C LEU A 92 7.79 -5.45 6.74
N ALA A 93 7.68 -6.69 7.22
CA ALA A 93 7.49 -7.88 6.38
C ALA A 93 6.03 -8.07 5.90
N ASN A 94 5.08 -7.24 6.36
CA ASN A 94 3.70 -7.32 5.88
C ASN A 94 3.64 -7.16 4.35
N PRO A 95 3.02 -8.09 3.60
CA PRO A 95 3.03 -8.06 2.14
C PRO A 95 2.56 -6.74 1.54
N ALA A 96 1.46 -6.16 2.01
CA ALA A 96 0.98 -4.87 1.50
C ALA A 96 1.98 -3.72 1.71
N THR A 97 2.79 -3.77 2.78
CA THR A 97 3.83 -2.77 3.05
C THR A 97 5.07 -3.04 2.21
N SER A 98 5.58 -4.27 2.22
CA SER A 98 6.83 -4.64 1.55
C SER A 98 6.69 -4.62 0.02
N GLU A 99 5.54 -5.02 -0.53
CA GLU A 99 5.28 -5.02 -1.97
C GLU A 99 5.09 -3.59 -2.50
N PHE A 100 4.40 -2.72 -1.76
CA PHE A 100 4.38 -1.28 -2.06
C PHE A 100 5.80 -0.70 -2.07
N ALA A 101 6.59 -0.97 -1.03
CA ALA A 101 7.96 -0.47 -0.92
C ALA A 101 8.87 -1.01 -2.04
N ASN A 102 8.69 -2.27 -2.44
CA ASN A 102 9.42 -2.86 -3.57
C ASN A 102 9.05 -2.19 -4.89
N GLY A 103 7.76 -1.94 -5.14
CA GLY A 103 7.31 -1.22 -6.33
C GLY A 103 7.81 0.23 -6.37
N PHE A 104 7.79 0.93 -5.24
CA PHE A 104 8.35 2.28 -5.12
C PHE A 104 9.86 2.29 -5.42
N ALA A 105 10.57 1.29 -4.88
CA ALA A 105 12.02 1.12 -5.03
C ALA A 105 12.48 0.86 -6.47
N GLU A 106 11.59 0.47 -7.38
CA GLU A 106 11.89 0.36 -8.81
C GLU A 106 12.11 1.73 -9.47
N LYS A 107 11.71 2.83 -8.81
CA LYS A 107 11.72 4.18 -9.38
C LYS A 107 12.44 5.20 -8.48
N ALA A 108 12.43 5.03 -7.16
CA ALA A 108 13.02 5.96 -6.21
C ALA A 108 13.39 5.28 -4.88
N GLY A 109 14.33 5.86 -4.13
CA GLY A 109 14.75 5.33 -2.82
C GLY A 109 13.67 5.46 -1.74
N ILE A 110 13.47 4.42 -0.94
CA ILE A 110 12.52 4.41 0.19
C ILE A 110 13.19 3.86 1.45
N VAL A 111 12.94 4.54 2.57
CA VAL A 111 13.27 4.06 3.92
C VAL A 111 11.97 3.68 4.62
N SER A 112 11.85 2.43 5.03
CA SER A 112 10.73 1.95 5.83
C SER A 112 11.20 1.65 7.26
N PHE A 113 10.41 2.01 8.27
CA PHE A 113 10.76 1.69 9.67
C PHE A 113 9.70 0.87 10.40
N GLN A 114 10.16 0.05 11.34
CA GLN A 114 9.33 -0.74 12.24
C GLN A 114 8.74 0.18 13.32
N GLY A 115 7.45 0.44 13.24
CA GLY A 115 6.75 1.23 14.25
C GLY A 115 6.06 0.38 15.31
N THR A 116 5.76 0.99 16.46
CA THR A 116 5.06 0.36 17.57
C THR A 116 3.54 0.43 17.40
N MET A 117 2.76 -0.27 18.22
CA MET A 117 1.28 -0.17 18.18
C MET A 117 0.74 1.15 18.76
N ASN A 118 1.60 2.02 19.27
CA ASN A 118 1.23 3.31 19.84
C ASN A 118 1.45 4.43 18.80
N LEU A 119 0.38 5.16 18.47
CA LEU A 119 0.41 6.21 17.44
C LEU A 119 1.41 7.32 17.78
N GLN A 120 1.41 7.80 19.03
CA GLN A 120 2.32 8.86 19.48
C GLN A 120 3.78 8.43 19.42
N SER A 121 4.06 7.17 19.77
CA SER A 121 5.38 6.58 19.59
C SER A 121 5.78 6.52 18.11
N ARG A 122 4.88 6.17 17.19
CA ARG A 122 5.19 6.17 15.74
C ARG A 122 5.51 7.57 15.22
N ILE A 123 4.79 8.58 15.65
CA ILE A 123 5.04 9.99 15.28
C ILE A 123 6.46 10.39 15.72
N LYS A 124 6.85 10.08 16.96
CA LYS A 124 8.22 10.32 17.44
C LYS A 124 9.26 9.52 16.65
N THR A 125 8.93 8.30 16.21
CA THR A 125 9.80 7.51 15.34
C THR A 125 9.98 8.15 13.97
N PHE A 126 8.95 8.75 13.37
CA PHE A 126 9.10 9.52 12.13
C PHE A 126 10.15 10.61 12.30
N HIS A 127 10.00 11.47 13.32
CA HIS A 127 10.95 12.56 13.59
C HIS A 127 12.38 12.06 13.78
N ALA A 128 12.56 10.93 14.47
CA ALA A 128 13.88 10.33 14.65
C ALA A 128 14.50 9.80 13.34
N VAL A 129 13.69 9.18 12.49
CA VAL A 129 14.15 8.71 11.16
C VAL A 129 14.46 9.89 10.25
N MET A 130 13.62 10.93 10.24
CA MET A 130 13.87 12.16 9.45
C MET A 130 15.19 12.82 9.82
N LEU A 131 15.47 12.93 11.13
CA LEU A 131 16.73 13.48 11.64
C LEU A 131 17.94 12.63 11.23
N HIS A 132 17.84 11.30 11.36
CA HIS A 132 18.93 10.39 11.00
C HIS A 132 19.23 10.40 9.50
N GLU A 133 18.17 10.40 8.69
CA GLU A 133 18.24 10.39 7.22
C GLU A 133 18.62 11.75 6.63
N GLN A 134 18.52 12.82 7.43
CA GLN A 134 18.61 14.21 6.97
C GLN A 134 17.68 14.44 5.77
N PHE A 135 16.44 13.97 5.93
CA PHE A 135 15.39 13.97 4.92
C PHE A 135 14.01 14.06 5.59
N ASP A 136 13.22 15.02 5.15
CA ASP A 136 11.87 15.31 5.64
C ASP A 136 10.89 15.62 4.50
N THR A 137 11.31 15.59 3.24
CA THR A 137 10.52 16.16 2.13
C THR A 137 9.25 15.38 1.82
N ALA A 138 9.24 14.05 2.01
CA ALA A 138 8.05 13.22 1.80
C ALA A 138 7.92 12.10 2.83
N LEU A 139 6.74 12.01 3.43
CA LEU A 139 6.38 10.99 4.41
C LEU A 139 5.23 10.13 3.90
N GLY A 140 5.09 8.93 4.41
CA GLY A 140 3.94 8.10 4.08
C GLY A 140 3.75 6.94 5.03
N GLY A 141 2.62 6.27 4.87
CA GLY A 141 2.41 5.04 5.60
C GLY A 141 1.13 4.35 5.21
N ARG A 142 0.95 3.14 5.76
CA ARG A 142 -0.26 2.36 5.57
C ARG A 142 -1.12 2.39 6.83
N SER A 143 -2.42 2.64 6.72
CA SER A 143 -3.38 2.59 7.84
C SER A 143 -2.95 3.46 9.04
N MET A 144 -2.68 2.87 10.21
CA MET A 144 -2.10 3.59 11.37
C MET A 144 -0.80 4.32 11.04
N GLY A 145 0.02 3.79 10.13
CA GLY A 145 1.22 4.45 9.63
C GLY A 145 0.91 5.70 8.82
N ALA A 146 -0.16 5.69 8.01
CA ALA A 146 -0.62 6.85 7.25
C ALA A 146 -1.03 8.00 8.19
N ARG A 147 -1.76 7.66 9.27
CA ARG A 147 -2.10 8.63 10.32
C ARG A 147 -0.87 9.23 10.98
N ALA A 148 0.10 8.39 11.34
CA ALA A 148 1.34 8.84 11.96
C ALA A 148 2.13 9.77 11.03
N ALA A 149 2.20 9.45 9.74
CA ALA A 149 2.87 10.28 8.73
C ALA A 149 2.20 11.65 8.60
N ALA A 150 0.86 11.69 8.50
CA ALA A 150 0.11 12.93 8.40
C ALA A 150 0.31 13.82 9.64
N THR A 151 0.24 13.26 10.85
CA THR A 151 0.49 14.03 12.07
C THR A 151 1.94 14.48 12.18
N ALA A 152 2.92 13.65 11.82
CA ALA A 152 4.33 14.05 11.81
C ALA A 152 4.58 15.23 10.85
N ALA A 153 3.98 15.21 9.66
CA ALA A 153 4.07 16.31 8.69
C ALA A 153 3.47 17.63 9.21
N ILE A 154 2.38 17.56 9.98
CA ILE A 154 1.78 18.74 10.64
C ILE A 154 2.73 19.32 11.70
N GLU A 155 3.40 18.46 12.47
CA GLU A 155 4.35 18.88 13.53
C GLU A 155 5.68 19.42 12.98
N ASP A 156 6.06 19.03 11.77
CA ASP A 156 7.35 19.33 11.11
C ASP A 156 7.46 20.76 10.54
N LYS A 157 6.57 21.68 10.96
CA LYS A 157 6.64 23.12 10.61
C LYS A 157 6.82 23.39 9.12
N HIS A 158 6.15 22.62 8.27
CA HIS A 158 6.12 22.76 6.80
C HIS A 158 7.39 22.36 6.03
N HIS A 159 8.35 21.60 6.58
CA HIS A 159 9.42 21.04 5.73
C HIS A 159 8.93 19.92 4.83
N THR A 160 8.08 19.03 5.38
CA THR A 160 7.38 18.01 4.59
C THR A 160 6.48 18.64 3.53
N LYS A 161 6.70 18.30 2.25
CA LYS A 161 5.95 18.81 1.09
C LYS A 161 5.01 17.80 0.46
N ALA A 162 5.22 16.51 0.69
CA ALA A 162 4.39 15.46 0.12
C ALA A 162 4.02 14.36 1.14
N LEU A 163 2.79 13.84 1.03
CA LEU A 163 2.30 12.70 1.79
C LEU A 163 1.82 11.58 0.87
N MET A 164 2.12 10.34 1.23
CA MET A 164 1.58 9.13 0.60
C MET A 164 0.80 8.30 1.61
N LEU A 165 -0.53 8.38 1.55
CA LEU A 165 -1.44 7.82 2.52
C LEU A 165 -2.12 6.57 1.94
N VAL A 166 -1.56 5.40 2.25
CA VAL A 166 -2.09 4.10 1.78
C VAL A 166 -3.12 3.58 2.76
N SER A 167 -4.33 3.29 2.30
CA SER A 167 -5.45 2.83 3.13
C SER A 167 -5.62 3.70 4.38
N PHE A 168 -5.73 5.02 4.22
CA PHE A 168 -5.93 5.92 5.36
C PHE A 168 -7.28 5.61 6.02
N PRO A 169 -7.35 5.30 7.33
CA PRO A 169 -8.58 4.85 7.96
C PRO A 169 -9.41 6.06 8.41
N LEU A 170 -10.13 6.67 7.46
CA LEU A 170 -10.95 7.87 7.68
C LEU A 170 -11.95 7.68 8.83
N ALA A 171 -12.54 6.49 8.94
CA ALA A 171 -13.34 6.06 10.08
C ALA A 171 -12.73 4.81 10.71
N GLY A 172 -12.86 4.63 12.03
CA GLY A 172 -12.23 3.48 12.68
C GLY A 172 -12.25 3.51 14.19
N GLY A 173 -11.74 2.44 14.80
CA GLY A 173 -12.08 2.09 16.18
C GLY A 173 -13.47 1.47 16.27
N LYS A 174 -13.87 1.02 17.45
CA LYS A 174 -15.17 0.36 17.65
C LYS A 174 -16.36 1.27 17.34
N ASN A 175 -16.20 2.58 17.55
CA ASN A 175 -17.25 3.58 17.41
C ASN A 175 -17.22 4.32 16.05
N LYS A 176 -16.40 3.87 15.09
CA LYS A 176 -16.19 4.54 13.79
C LYS A 176 -15.89 6.04 13.92
N GLU A 177 -15.03 6.39 14.88
CA GLU A 177 -14.61 7.78 15.09
C GLU A 177 -13.99 8.34 13.81
N SER A 178 -14.45 9.53 13.40
CA SER A 178 -13.92 10.25 12.24
C SER A 178 -12.49 10.72 12.52
N ARG A 179 -11.68 10.71 11.46
CA ARG A 179 -10.29 11.17 11.43
C ARG A 179 -10.05 12.21 10.34
N GLU A 180 -11.13 12.80 9.82
CA GLU A 180 -11.08 13.84 8.79
C GLU A 180 -10.27 15.05 9.22
N GLN A 181 -10.33 15.43 10.52
CA GLN A 181 -9.66 16.63 11.02
C GLN A 181 -8.15 16.58 10.77
N THR A 182 -7.52 15.40 10.90
CA THR A 182 -6.11 15.22 10.59
C THR A 182 -5.78 15.56 9.13
N LEU A 183 -6.72 15.34 8.19
CA LEU A 183 -6.54 15.70 6.78
C LEU A 183 -6.85 17.19 6.53
N LEU A 184 -7.84 17.75 7.22
CA LEU A 184 -8.21 19.16 7.11
C LEU A 184 -7.12 20.11 7.67
N ASP A 185 -6.39 19.64 8.69
CA ASP A 185 -5.28 20.36 9.31
C ASP A 185 -4.00 20.38 8.44
N LEU A 186 -3.97 19.65 7.32
CA LEU A 186 -2.81 19.60 6.44
C LEU A 186 -2.55 20.96 5.77
N PRO A 187 -1.31 21.50 5.86
CA PRO A 187 -0.90 22.73 5.21
C PRO A 187 -1.24 22.87 3.73
N LYS A 188 -1.54 24.10 3.29
CA LYS A 188 -1.92 24.44 1.91
C LYS A 188 -0.83 24.16 0.86
N ASP A 189 0.44 24.22 1.25
CA ASP A 189 1.56 23.98 0.36
C ASP A 189 1.88 22.49 0.15
N MET A 190 1.21 21.60 0.89
CA MET A 190 1.43 20.16 0.83
C MET A 190 0.60 19.47 -0.26
N ASP A 191 1.20 18.44 -0.85
CA ASP A 191 0.59 17.52 -1.79
C ASP A 191 0.33 16.16 -1.15
N VAL A 192 -0.86 15.60 -1.35
CA VAL A 192 -1.27 14.35 -0.70
C VAL A 192 -1.74 13.37 -1.75
N LEU A 193 -1.04 12.24 -1.85
CA LEU A 193 -1.49 11.09 -2.61
C LEU A 193 -2.21 10.11 -1.69
N PHE A 194 -3.50 9.91 -1.95
CA PHE A 194 -4.28 8.84 -1.36
C PHE A 194 -4.23 7.59 -2.25
N ILE A 195 -4.04 6.43 -1.65
CA ILE A 195 -4.15 5.13 -2.32
C ILE A 195 -5.17 4.33 -1.52
N SER A 196 -6.39 4.21 -2.06
CA SER A 196 -7.54 3.65 -1.33
C SER A 196 -8.21 2.55 -2.14
N GLY A 197 -8.69 1.52 -1.43
CA GLY A 197 -9.50 0.48 -2.04
C GLY A 197 -10.98 0.89 -2.05
N SER A 198 -11.70 0.61 -3.13
CA SER A 198 -13.14 0.98 -3.21
C SER A 198 -14.02 0.19 -2.24
N LYS A 199 -13.50 -0.91 -1.67
CA LYS A 199 -14.15 -1.73 -0.63
C LYS A 199 -13.48 -1.61 0.75
N ASP A 200 -12.75 -0.52 0.98
CA ASP A 200 -12.16 -0.23 2.28
C ASP A 200 -13.24 0.15 3.32
N ALA A 201 -13.56 -0.77 4.22
CA ALA A 201 -14.53 -0.55 5.30
C ALA A 201 -14.13 0.53 6.32
N GLN A 202 -12.86 0.99 6.30
CA GLN A 202 -12.37 2.07 7.15
C GLN A 202 -12.28 3.41 6.40
N CYS A 203 -12.50 3.42 5.09
CA CYS A 203 -12.47 4.62 4.26
C CYS A 203 -13.41 4.47 3.07
N ASP A 204 -14.66 4.90 3.23
CA ASP A 204 -15.55 5.03 2.09
C ASP A 204 -14.97 6.03 1.08
N THR A 205 -15.02 5.68 -0.21
CA THR A 205 -14.38 6.49 -1.25
C THR A 205 -15.11 7.81 -1.49
N ALA A 206 -16.44 7.83 -1.37
CA ALA A 206 -17.22 9.06 -1.52
C ALA A 206 -17.00 10.01 -0.34
N ASP A 207 -16.90 9.47 0.88
CA ASP A 207 -16.53 10.24 2.06
C ASP A 207 -15.11 10.83 1.92
N LEU A 208 -14.15 10.03 1.44
CA LEU A 208 -12.79 10.51 1.19
C LEU A 208 -12.77 11.65 0.17
N ILE A 209 -13.47 11.51 -0.96
CA ILE A 209 -13.59 12.57 -1.98
C ILE A 209 -14.20 13.84 -1.37
N THR A 210 -15.22 13.70 -0.53
CA THR A 210 -15.86 14.81 0.18
C THR A 210 -14.91 15.51 1.15
N VAL A 211 -14.03 14.77 1.83
CA VAL A 211 -13.00 15.35 2.69
C VAL A 211 -11.92 16.04 1.85
N MET A 212 -11.47 15.41 0.76
CA MET A 212 -10.48 15.98 -0.16
C MET A 212 -10.93 17.34 -0.72
N SER A 213 -12.23 17.53 -1.00
CA SER A 213 -12.74 18.82 -1.49
C SER A 213 -12.74 19.93 -0.43
N LYS A 214 -12.58 19.59 0.86
CA LYS A 214 -12.54 20.52 1.99
C LYS A 214 -11.12 20.76 2.51
N MET A 215 -10.14 19.97 2.07
CA MET A 215 -8.75 20.09 2.51
C MET A 215 -8.11 21.39 2.01
N ASN A 216 -7.19 21.94 2.80
CA ASN A 216 -6.31 23.03 2.35
C ASN A 216 -5.20 22.50 1.43
N ALA A 217 -4.66 21.31 1.74
CA ALA A 217 -3.67 20.61 0.93
C ALA A 217 -4.27 20.11 -0.40
N ARG A 218 -3.43 19.97 -1.43
CA ARG A 218 -3.86 19.41 -2.73
C ARG A 218 -3.89 17.88 -2.64
N GLY A 219 -4.95 17.27 -3.16
CA GLY A 219 -5.17 15.83 -3.09
C GLY A 219 -5.21 15.13 -4.45
N TRP A 220 -4.54 13.97 -4.54
CA TRP A 220 -4.63 13.01 -5.64
C TRP A 220 -5.15 11.68 -5.09
N LEU A 221 -5.83 10.89 -5.93
CA LEU A 221 -6.35 9.58 -5.55
C LEU A 221 -6.01 8.54 -6.61
N ILE A 222 -5.32 7.49 -6.17
CA ILE A 222 -5.34 6.19 -6.82
C ILE A 222 -6.43 5.36 -6.14
N CYS A 223 -7.52 5.08 -6.85
CA CYS A 223 -8.56 4.18 -6.41
C CYS A 223 -8.26 2.77 -6.94
N VAL A 224 -8.15 1.79 -6.05
CA VAL A 224 -8.01 0.38 -6.43
C VAL A 224 -9.39 -0.27 -6.29
N GLU A 225 -10.01 -0.56 -7.43
CA GLU A 225 -11.36 -1.13 -7.46
C GLU A 225 -11.39 -2.50 -6.78
N GLU A 226 -12.45 -2.76 -6.02
CA GLU A 226 -12.70 -4.01 -5.31
C GLU A 226 -11.69 -4.34 -4.20
N ALA A 227 -10.66 -3.52 -4.00
CA ALA A 227 -9.67 -3.72 -2.95
C ALA A 227 -10.21 -3.32 -1.58
N ASP A 228 -9.86 -4.11 -0.56
CA ASP A 228 -10.17 -3.84 0.84
C ASP A 228 -9.08 -3.02 1.55
N HIS A 229 -9.25 -2.80 2.86
CA HIS A 229 -8.29 -2.06 3.70
C HIS A 229 -6.88 -2.70 3.75
N SER A 230 -6.76 -3.99 3.43
CA SER A 230 -5.47 -4.70 3.36
C SER A 230 -4.79 -4.56 2.00
N MET A 231 -5.39 -3.79 1.08
CA MET A 231 -4.99 -3.69 -0.31
C MET A 231 -4.99 -5.08 -0.95
N SER A 232 -6.08 -5.81 -0.78
CA SER A 232 -6.32 -7.13 -1.37
C SER A 232 -7.65 -7.15 -2.10
N TRP A 233 -7.73 -7.93 -3.19
CA TRP A 233 -8.96 -8.11 -3.98
C TRP A 233 -9.16 -9.59 -4.37
N LYS A 234 -10.21 -9.89 -5.14
CA LYS A 234 -10.58 -11.27 -5.51
C LYS A 234 -9.56 -11.99 -6.40
N ALA A 235 -8.89 -11.27 -7.31
CA ALA A 235 -7.86 -11.82 -8.18
C ALA A 235 -6.56 -12.06 -7.39
N LYS A 236 -6.53 -13.12 -6.56
CA LYS A 236 -5.48 -13.37 -5.56
C LYS A 236 -4.06 -13.42 -6.14
N SER A 237 -3.91 -14.00 -7.33
CA SER A 237 -2.60 -14.12 -8.00
C SER A 237 -2.04 -12.77 -8.45
N SER A 238 -2.87 -11.75 -8.68
CA SER A 238 -2.44 -10.42 -9.11
C SER A 238 -2.25 -9.43 -7.98
N VAL A 239 -2.62 -9.77 -6.73
CA VAL A 239 -2.55 -8.86 -5.57
C VAL A 239 -1.13 -8.31 -5.34
N GLN A 240 -0.11 -9.16 -5.44
CA GLN A 240 1.28 -8.71 -5.27
C GLN A 240 1.66 -7.67 -6.32
N GLU A 241 1.36 -7.94 -7.59
CA GLU A 241 1.70 -7.04 -8.69
C GLU A 241 0.90 -5.73 -8.61
N MET A 242 -0.37 -5.79 -8.20
CA MET A 242 -1.18 -4.60 -7.93
C MET A 242 -0.54 -3.73 -6.84
N ARG A 243 -0.10 -4.31 -5.72
CA ARG A 243 0.57 -3.55 -4.65
C ARG A 243 1.88 -2.94 -5.13
N ARG A 244 2.68 -3.66 -5.93
CA ARG A 244 3.89 -3.10 -6.56
C ARG A 244 3.55 -1.96 -7.52
N LEU A 245 2.51 -2.11 -8.33
CA LEU A 245 2.05 -1.06 -9.24
C LEU A 245 1.67 0.21 -8.48
N THR A 246 0.93 0.11 -7.36
CA THR A 246 0.62 1.29 -6.54
C THR A 246 1.88 1.98 -6.01
N GLY A 247 2.92 1.22 -5.65
CA GLY A 247 4.23 1.75 -5.24
C GLY A 247 4.96 2.47 -6.37
N ARG A 248 5.00 1.89 -7.57
CA ARG A 248 5.59 2.51 -8.77
C ARG A 248 4.90 3.83 -9.11
N LEU A 249 3.57 3.83 -9.17
CA LEU A 249 2.78 5.02 -9.49
C LEU A 249 2.98 6.12 -8.43
N ALA A 250 3.13 5.75 -7.16
CA ALA A 250 3.42 6.71 -6.09
C ALA A 250 4.80 7.37 -6.24
N ALA A 251 5.82 6.60 -6.64
CA ALA A 251 7.15 7.15 -6.92
C ALA A 251 7.16 8.06 -8.15
N GLU A 252 6.43 7.67 -9.21
CA GLU A 252 6.26 8.49 -10.41
C GLU A 252 5.54 9.79 -10.11
N TRP A 253 4.44 9.73 -9.36
CA TRP A 253 3.70 10.90 -8.87
C TRP A 253 4.56 11.83 -7.99
N LEU A 254 5.40 11.27 -7.12
CA LEU A 254 6.28 12.09 -6.29
C LEU A 254 7.26 12.89 -7.15
N ARG A 255 7.82 12.26 -8.18
CA ARG A 255 8.79 12.86 -9.09
C ARG A 255 8.15 13.95 -9.96
N ASP A 256 6.99 13.67 -10.54
CA ASP A 256 6.30 14.58 -11.44
C ASP A 256 4.79 14.31 -11.39
N ARG A 257 4.03 15.25 -10.82
CA ARG A 257 2.57 15.17 -10.71
C ARG A 257 1.93 16.34 -11.44
N ASP A 258 0.99 16.02 -12.31
CA ASP A 258 0.14 17.01 -12.95
C ASP A 258 -0.87 17.55 -11.93
N VAL A 259 -0.95 18.88 -11.82
CA VAL A 259 -1.86 19.58 -10.90
C VAL A 259 -3.33 19.50 -11.32
N ASN A 260 -3.61 19.12 -12.56
CA ASN A 260 -4.97 19.02 -13.12
C ASN A 260 -5.46 17.57 -13.23
N ARG A 261 -4.56 16.60 -13.30
CA ARG A 261 -4.90 15.17 -13.40
C ARG A 261 -4.71 14.48 -12.05
N LYS A 262 -5.82 14.32 -11.31
CA LYS A 262 -5.82 13.95 -9.89
C LYS A 262 -6.38 12.57 -9.59
N ARG A 263 -6.96 11.89 -10.57
CA ARG A 263 -7.58 10.57 -10.39
C ARG A 263 -6.88 9.53 -11.22
N CYS A 264 -6.70 8.36 -10.65
CA CYS A 264 -6.21 7.17 -11.33
C CYS A 264 -6.97 5.98 -10.75
N THR A 265 -7.43 5.08 -11.61
CA THR A 265 -8.13 3.86 -11.21
C THR A 265 -7.27 2.66 -11.58
N ILE A 266 -7.14 1.72 -10.66
CA ILE A 266 -6.56 0.41 -10.90
C ILE A 266 -7.66 -0.63 -10.73
N SER A 267 -7.87 -1.46 -11.74
CA SER A 267 -8.89 -2.49 -11.75
C SER A 267 -8.31 -3.82 -12.25
N TRP A 268 -9.08 -4.89 -12.09
CA TRP A 268 -8.76 -6.19 -12.65
C TRP A 268 -9.65 -6.45 -13.86
N ASN A 269 -9.03 -6.67 -15.03
CA ASN A 269 -9.74 -7.10 -16.22
C ASN A 269 -9.83 -8.63 -16.21
N GLU A 270 -11.03 -9.16 -15.95
CA GLU A 270 -11.28 -10.61 -15.87
C GLU A 270 -11.10 -11.32 -17.23
N GLU A 271 -11.43 -10.65 -18.34
CA GLU A 271 -11.33 -11.25 -19.68
C GLU A 271 -9.88 -11.39 -20.13
N ALA A 272 -9.08 -10.34 -19.93
CA ALA A 272 -7.66 -10.33 -20.27
C ALA A 272 -6.76 -10.94 -19.18
N ALA A 273 -7.32 -11.24 -18.00
CA ALA A 273 -6.60 -11.72 -16.83
C ALA A 273 -5.38 -10.86 -16.49
N GLU A 274 -5.56 -9.53 -16.49
CA GLU A 274 -4.51 -8.55 -16.27
C GLU A 274 -4.97 -7.37 -15.42
N ILE A 275 -4.00 -6.63 -14.88
CA ILE A 275 -4.27 -5.38 -14.17
C ILE A 275 -4.43 -4.26 -15.20
N HIS A 276 -5.53 -3.52 -15.10
CA HIS A 276 -5.75 -2.30 -15.88
C HIS A 276 -5.53 -1.08 -15.00
N CYS A 277 -4.93 -0.04 -15.58
CA CYS A 277 -4.69 1.25 -14.95
C CYS A 277 -5.17 2.34 -15.91
N SER A 278 -6.09 3.20 -15.46
CA SER A 278 -6.65 4.27 -16.31
C SER A 278 -5.64 5.36 -16.69
N GLY A 279 -4.47 5.39 -16.04
CA GLY A 279 -3.62 6.57 -16.01
C GLY A 279 -4.27 7.73 -15.24
N TRP A 280 -3.57 8.87 -15.20
CA TRP A 280 -4.04 10.07 -14.50
C TRP A 280 -5.06 10.86 -15.34
N THR A 281 -6.27 11.04 -14.81
CA THR A 281 -7.39 11.78 -15.43
C THR A 281 -7.79 13.00 -14.58
N THR A 282 -8.57 13.91 -15.18
CA THR A 282 -9.10 15.10 -14.51
C THR A 282 -10.24 14.74 -13.56
N ASP A 283 -10.51 15.59 -12.57
CA ASP A 283 -11.70 15.43 -11.71
C ASP A 283 -12.98 15.58 -12.55
N GLY A 284 -13.80 14.53 -12.65
CA GLY A 284 -15.12 14.56 -13.29
C GLY A 284 -15.25 13.81 -14.62
N GLU A 285 -14.14 13.36 -15.21
CA GLU A 285 -14.17 12.43 -16.34
C GLU A 285 -14.30 11.01 -15.79
N ALA A 286 -15.53 10.48 -15.77
CA ALA A 286 -15.73 9.04 -15.72
C ALA A 286 -15.10 8.43 -16.98
N PRO A 287 -14.55 7.21 -16.92
CA PRO A 287 -14.06 6.55 -18.13
C PRO A 287 -15.23 6.41 -19.11
N GLU A 288 -15.03 6.86 -20.35
CA GLU A 288 -15.95 6.60 -21.46
C GLU A 288 -15.99 5.08 -21.66
N GLY A 289 -16.97 4.42 -21.01
CA GLY A 289 -17.33 3.06 -21.33
C GLY A 289 -18.05 3.06 -22.66
N ASP A 290 -17.58 2.26 -23.61
CA ASP A 290 -18.27 1.97 -24.87
C ASP A 290 -19.71 1.53 -24.56
N VAL A 291 -20.65 2.44 -24.77
CA VAL A 291 -22.08 2.12 -24.73
C VAL A 291 -22.39 1.45 -26.07
N GLU A 292 -22.23 0.13 -26.13
CA GLU A 292 -22.93 -0.63 -27.17
C GLU A 292 -24.44 -0.47 -26.94
N ASP A 293 -25.10 0.18 -27.90
CA ASP A 293 -26.55 0.32 -28.00
C ASP A 293 -27.21 -1.06 -28.02
N VAL A 294 -27.63 -1.56 -26.86
CA VAL A 294 -28.51 -2.73 -26.78
C VAL A 294 -29.94 -2.26 -26.99
N GLU A 295 -30.44 -2.41 -28.22
CA GLU A 295 -31.87 -2.26 -28.54
C GLU A 295 -32.74 -3.18 -27.63
N PRO A 296 -33.85 -2.69 -27.07
CA PRO A 296 -34.71 -3.51 -26.24
C PRO A 296 -35.52 -4.52 -27.07
N SER A 297 -35.25 -5.81 -26.84
CA SER A 297 -36.02 -6.94 -27.37
C SER A 297 -37.53 -6.79 -27.11
N ARG A 298 -38.31 -6.68 -28.21
CA ARG A 298 -39.78 -6.68 -28.20
C ARG A 298 -40.35 -7.98 -27.61
N LYS A 299 -41.09 -7.87 -26.51
CA LYS A 299 -41.87 -8.96 -25.90
C LYS A 299 -42.90 -9.50 -26.91
N LYS A 300 -42.81 -10.80 -27.25
CA LYS A 300 -43.88 -11.52 -27.94
C LYS A 300 -45.08 -11.70 -27.00
N GLN A 301 -46.21 -11.07 -27.33
CA GLN A 301 -47.51 -11.39 -26.75
C GLN A 301 -47.90 -12.84 -27.11
N LYS A 302 -48.14 -13.68 -26.10
CA LYS A 302 -48.84 -14.96 -26.28
C LYS A 302 -50.34 -14.68 -26.34
N ARG A 303 -50.97 -15.01 -27.48
CA ARG A 303 -52.41 -15.20 -27.58
C ARG A 303 -52.80 -16.57 -26.99
N LYS A 304 -53.72 -16.58 -26.05
CA LYS A 304 -54.90 -17.46 -26.00
C LYS A 304 -55.89 -16.88 -24.99
#